data_AF-A0A7C4SVI0-F1
#
_entry.id   AF-A0A7C4SVI0-F1
#
_cell.length_a   1.000
_cell.length_b   1.000
_cell.length_c   1.000
_cell.angle_alpha   90.00
_cell.angle_beta   90.00
_cell.angle_gamma   90.00
#
_symmetry.space_group_name_H-M   'P 1'
#
loop_
_entity.id
_entity.type
_entity.pdbx_description
1 polymer ?
#
loop_
_entity_poly.entity_id
_entity_poly.type
_entity_poly.pdbx_seq_one_letter_code
_entity_poly.pdbx_strand_id
1 'polypeptide(L)'
;MSLNRPSRQEVLEAVAGYLKEELAPKLSGRQRFQTLIAASLLEIVLREITLDPTDFFDPAELERLLGPEAQGIETREAAEALLCEKIRRGDFDENPARERLLEYLAAEARYKIQVDNPKW
;
A
#
# COMPACT_ATOMS: atom_id res chain seq x y z
N MET A 1 13.74 -28.78 -13.67
CA MET A 1 13.27 -28.05 -14.87
C MET A 1 12.50 -26.84 -14.39
N SER A 2 13.05 -25.64 -14.58
CA SER A 2 12.44 -24.40 -14.08
C SER A 2 11.08 -24.15 -14.76
N LEU A 3 10.03 -23.94 -13.96
CA LEU A 3 8.79 -23.37 -14.47
C LEU A 3 9.06 -21.90 -14.80
N ASN A 4 9.42 -21.62 -16.05
CA ASN A 4 9.48 -20.26 -16.59
C ASN A 4 8.04 -19.79 -16.90
N ARG A 5 7.22 -19.65 -15.87
CA ARG A 5 5.87 -19.08 -15.97
C ARG A 5 5.93 -17.65 -15.46
N PRO A 6 5.37 -16.68 -16.20
CA PRO A 6 5.32 -15.30 -15.75
C PRO A 6 4.50 -15.20 -14.46
N SER A 7 4.94 -14.33 -13.57
CA SER A 7 4.24 -13.96 -12.36
C SER A 7 2.91 -13.25 -12.68
N ARG A 8 2.00 -13.22 -11.71
CA ARG A 8 0.72 -12.51 -11.83
C ARG A 8 0.92 -11.02 -12.16
N GLN A 9 1.95 -10.40 -11.60
CA GLN A 9 2.33 -9.03 -11.85
C GLN A 9 2.80 -8.83 -13.29
N GLU A 10 3.75 -9.64 -13.77
CA GLU A 10 4.27 -9.56 -15.14
C GLU A 10 3.17 -9.75 -16.20
N VAL A 11 2.21 -10.64 -15.94
CA VAL A 11 1.06 -10.83 -16.84
C VAL A 11 0.18 -9.58 -16.89
N LEU A 12 -0.15 -8.99 -15.75
CA LEU A 12 -1.01 -7.81 -15.68
C LEU A 12 -0.33 -6.57 -16.27
N GLU A 13 0.96 -6.36 -16.00
CA GLU A 13 1.78 -5.30 -16.61
C GLU A 13 1.81 -5.43 -18.12
N ALA A 14 2.09 -6.61 -18.65
CA ALA A 14 2.15 -6.84 -20.10
C ALA A 14 0.80 -6.55 -20.78
N VAL A 15 -0.32 -6.95 -20.17
CA VAL A 15 -1.65 -6.70 -20.72
C VAL A 15 -2.00 -5.21 -20.65
N ALA A 16 -1.78 -4.54 -19.52
CA ALA A 16 -2.04 -3.11 -19.37
C ALA A 16 -1.21 -2.28 -20.37
N GLY A 17 0.07 -2.60 -20.51
CA GLY A 17 0.98 -2.00 -21.50
C GLY A 17 0.47 -2.18 -22.93
N TYR A 18 0.14 -3.42 -23.33
CA TYR A 18 -0.42 -3.69 -24.66
C TYR A 18 -1.70 -2.87 -24.94
N LEU A 19 -2.63 -2.82 -23.99
CA LEU A 19 -3.88 -2.07 -24.17
C LEU A 19 -3.62 -0.56 -24.35
N LYS A 20 -2.69 0.01 -23.57
CA LYS A 20 -2.44 1.45 -23.52
C LYS A 20 -1.51 1.93 -24.63
N GLU A 21 -0.43 1.20 -24.89
CA GLU A 21 0.67 1.62 -25.75
C GLU A 21 0.50 1.12 -27.19
N GLU A 22 -0.14 -0.04 -27.38
CA GLU A 22 -0.31 -0.62 -28.71
C GLU A 22 -1.73 -0.52 -29.25
N LEU A 23 -2.74 -0.84 -28.44
CA LEU A 23 -4.12 -0.96 -28.91
C LEU A 23 -4.85 0.39 -28.92
N ALA A 24 -4.80 1.15 -27.82
CA ALA A 24 -5.49 2.43 -27.72
C ALA A 24 -5.12 3.45 -28.83
N PRO A 25 -3.85 3.55 -29.29
CA PRO A 25 -3.49 4.44 -30.40
C PRO A 25 -4.15 4.08 -31.73
N LYS A 26 -4.49 2.81 -31.93
CA LYS A 26 -5.13 2.27 -33.16
C LYS A 26 -6.66 2.42 -33.14
N LEU A 27 -7.24 2.78 -31.99
CA LEU A 27 -8.69 2.92 -31.80
C LEU A 27 -9.10 4.40 -31.75
N SER A 28 -10.39 4.65 -31.93
CA SER A 28 -10.99 5.99 -31.81
C SER A 28 -12.32 5.96 -31.07
N GLY A 29 -12.80 7.15 -30.67
CA GLY A 29 -14.08 7.34 -30.02
C GLY A 29 -14.27 6.49 -28.76
N ARG A 30 -15.46 5.90 -28.63
CA ARG A 30 -15.85 5.10 -27.45
C ARG A 30 -14.95 3.90 -27.20
N GLN A 31 -14.47 3.24 -28.26
CA GLN A 31 -13.64 2.04 -28.13
C GLN A 31 -12.28 2.39 -27.51
N ARG A 32 -11.63 3.45 -28.00
CA ARG A 32 -10.38 3.95 -27.40
C ARG A 32 -10.56 4.28 -25.93
N PHE A 33 -11.64 4.98 -25.60
CA PHE A 33 -11.94 5.36 -24.22
C PHE A 33 -12.09 4.13 -23.30
N GLN A 34 -12.86 3.13 -23.73
CA GLN A 34 -13.04 1.89 -22.97
C GLN A 34 -11.74 1.10 -22.82
N THR A 35 -10.88 1.08 -23.84
CA THR A 35 -9.56 0.45 -23.76
C THR A 35 -8.66 1.13 -22.73
N LEU A 36 -8.65 2.46 -22.70
CA LEU A 36 -7.89 3.20 -21.70
C LEU A 36 -8.42 2.96 -20.28
N ILE A 37 -9.74 2.89 -20.10
CA ILE A 37 -10.33 2.50 -18.81
C ILE A 37 -9.88 1.10 -18.40
N ALA A 38 -9.95 0.13 -19.31
CA ALA A 38 -9.55 -1.25 -19.01
C ALA A 38 -8.07 -1.32 -18.59
N ALA A 39 -7.18 -0.62 -19.30
CA ALA A 39 -5.78 -0.51 -18.91
C ALA A 39 -5.61 0.11 -17.52
N SER A 40 -6.31 1.20 -17.22
CA SER A 40 -6.27 1.85 -15.90
C SER A 40 -6.81 0.97 -14.78
N LEU A 41 -7.85 0.16 -15.03
CA LEU A 41 -8.35 -0.81 -14.05
C LEU A 41 -7.34 -1.92 -13.76
N LEU A 42 -6.63 -2.40 -14.79
CA LEU A 42 -5.54 -3.35 -14.59
C LEU A 42 -4.37 -2.74 -13.81
N GLU A 43 -4.04 -1.46 -14.06
CA GLU A 43 -3.04 -0.72 -13.28
C GLU A 43 -3.47 -0.52 -11.81
N ILE A 44 -4.79 -0.47 -11.50
CA ILE A 44 -5.31 -0.49 -10.12
C ILE A 44 -5.06 -1.85 -9.48
N VAL A 45 -5.49 -2.93 -10.14
CA VAL A 45 -5.29 -4.29 -9.61
C VAL A 45 -3.81 -4.61 -9.44
N LEU A 46 -2.95 -4.16 -10.37
CA LEU A 46 -1.51 -4.29 -10.26
C LEU A 46 -1.00 -3.68 -8.95
N ARG A 47 -1.44 -2.45 -8.64
CA ARG A 47 -1.09 -1.78 -7.39
C ARG A 47 -1.58 -2.57 -6.18
N GLU A 48 -2.81 -3.08 -6.19
CA GLU A 48 -3.35 -3.90 -5.09
C GLU A 48 -2.54 -5.17 -4.83
N ILE A 49 -1.99 -5.81 -5.86
CA ILE A 49 -1.19 -7.03 -5.70
C ILE A 49 0.29 -6.76 -5.38
N THR A 50 0.80 -5.58 -5.73
CA THR A 50 2.18 -5.16 -5.42
C THR A 50 2.29 -4.43 -4.09
N LEU A 51 1.17 -3.90 -3.58
CA LEU A 51 1.07 -3.38 -2.23
C LEU A 51 1.25 -4.54 -1.25
N ASP A 52 2.48 -4.78 -0.83
CA ASP A 52 2.73 -5.49 0.41
C ASP A 52 2.62 -4.45 1.55
N PRO A 53 1.59 -4.51 2.40
CA PRO A 53 1.40 -3.56 3.49
C PRO A 53 2.55 -3.59 4.52
N THR A 54 3.48 -4.53 4.40
CA THR A 54 4.54 -4.80 5.37
C THR A 54 5.79 -3.92 5.23
N ASP A 55 5.99 -3.18 4.14
CA ASP A 55 7.24 -2.41 3.96
C ASP A 55 7.36 -1.13 4.81
N PHE A 56 6.27 -0.63 5.42
CA PHE A 56 6.34 0.45 6.42
C PHE A 56 6.48 -0.08 7.86
N PHE A 57 6.68 -1.39 8.04
CA PHE A 57 6.86 -1.95 9.37
C PHE A 57 8.30 -1.78 9.84
N ASP A 58 8.57 -0.70 10.58
CA ASP A 58 9.75 -0.60 11.45
C ASP A 58 9.35 -0.97 12.89
N PRO A 59 9.72 -2.18 13.37
CA PRO A 59 9.43 -2.61 14.73
C PRO A 59 9.93 -1.62 15.79
N ALA A 60 11.08 -0.96 15.54
CA ALA A 60 11.68 -0.05 16.50
C ALA A 60 10.88 1.26 16.62
N GLU A 61 10.31 1.76 15.51
CA GLU A 61 9.41 2.90 15.54
C GLU A 61 8.12 2.59 16.29
N LEU A 62 7.59 1.40 16.07
CA LEU A 62 6.35 1.00 16.70
C LEU A 62 6.51 0.75 18.21
N GLU A 63 7.60 0.12 18.63
CA GLU A 63 7.95 -0.01 20.05
C GLU A 63 8.10 1.36 20.72
N ARG A 64 8.65 2.36 20.01
CA ARG A 64 8.75 3.74 20.50
C ARG A 64 7.37 4.38 20.74
N LEU A 65 6.40 4.07 19.87
CA LEU A 65 5.04 4.61 19.95
C LEU A 65 4.20 3.90 21.03
N LEU A 66 4.25 2.57 21.05
CA LEU A 66 3.42 1.71 21.91
C LEU A 66 4.01 1.51 23.31
N GLY A 67 5.31 1.77 23.46
CA GLY A 67 6.04 1.66 24.71
C GLY A 67 6.32 0.21 25.10
N PRO A 68 6.59 -0.06 26.38
CA PRO A 68 7.02 -1.39 26.86
C PRO A 68 6.09 -2.54 26.52
N GLU A 69 4.79 -2.27 26.30
CA GLU A 69 3.79 -3.28 25.94
C GLU A 69 4.01 -3.87 24.54
N ALA A 70 4.79 -3.20 23.68
CA ALA A 70 5.14 -3.72 22.36
C ALA A 70 6.42 -4.55 22.32
N GLN A 71 7.12 -4.72 23.45
CA GLN A 71 8.34 -5.54 23.50
C GLN A 71 8.05 -6.97 23.06
N GLY A 72 8.77 -7.44 22.05
CA GLY A 72 8.63 -8.80 21.53
C GLY A 72 7.45 -9.00 20.57
N ILE A 73 6.82 -7.91 20.12
CA ILE A 73 5.90 -7.97 18.98
C ILE A 73 6.72 -8.06 17.69
N GLU A 74 6.67 -9.23 17.04
CA GLU A 74 7.42 -9.51 15.82
C GLU A 74 6.61 -9.30 14.53
N THR A 75 5.28 -9.17 14.65
CA THR A 75 4.38 -9.06 13.49
C THR A 75 3.60 -7.76 13.49
N ARG A 76 3.36 -7.23 12.29
CA ARG A 76 2.59 -5.99 12.07
C ARG A 76 1.15 -6.10 12.59
N GLU A 77 0.52 -7.25 12.42
CA GLU A 77 -0.87 -7.46 12.82
C GLU A 77 -1.04 -7.39 14.35
N ALA A 78 -0.11 -7.99 15.11
CA ALA A 78 -0.13 -7.94 16.56
C ALA A 78 0.14 -6.52 17.08
N ALA A 79 1.05 -5.83 16.40
CA ALA A 79 1.40 -4.43 16.59
C ALA A 79 0.19 -3.49 16.41
N GLU A 80 -0.53 -3.62 15.29
CA GLU A 80 -1.73 -2.84 14.98
C GLU A 80 -2.88 -3.15 15.95
N ALA A 81 -3.03 -4.41 16.36
CA ALA A 81 -4.02 -4.81 17.35
C ALA A 81 -3.79 -4.11 18.70
N LEU A 82 -2.53 -4.07 19.18
CA LEU A 82 -2.16 -3.35 20.39
C LEU A 82 -2.38 -1.83 20.24
N LEU A 83 -1.98 -1.24 19.12
CA LEU A 83 -2.23 0.17 18.83
C LEU A 83 -3.72 0.51 18.93
N CYS A 84 -4.58 -0.31 18.33
CA CYS A 84 -6.03 -0.14 18.38
C CYS A 84 -6.59 -0.29 19.79
N GLU A 85 -6.03 -1.17 20.62
CA GLU A 85 -6.41 -1.31 22.02
C GLU A 85 -6.06 -0.05 22.81
N LYS A 86 -4.82 0.43 22.71
CA LYS A 86 -4.34 1.64 23.40
C LYS A 86 -5.13 2.89 23.01
N ILE A 87 -5.44 3.05 21.72
CA ILE A 87 -6.33 4.13 21.22
C ILE A 87 -7.70 4.03 21.89
N ARG A 88 -8.32 2.85 21.93
CA ARG A 88 -9.64 2.66 22.56
C ARG A 88 -9.64 2.91 24.07
N ARG A 89 -8.50 2.70 24.72
CA ARG A 89 -8.31 2.97 26.16
C ARG A 89 -8.07 4.45 26.46
N GLY A 90 -7.85 5.28 25.46
CA GLY A 90 -7.57 6.71 25.61
C GLY A 90 -6.09 7.03 25.89
N ASP A 91 -5.19 6.06 25.71
CA ASP A 91 -3.75 6.22 26.01
C ASP A 91 -3.06 7.31 25.14
N PHE A 92 -3.74 7.77 24.08
CA PHE A 92 -3.27 8.80 23.14
C PHE A 92 -4.16 10.06 23.15
N ASP A 93 -5.06 10.24 24.11
CA ASP A 93 -6.01 11.38 24.10
C ASP A 93 -5.34 12.70 24.50
N GLU A 94 -4.28 12.65 25.32
CA GLU A 94 -3.56 13.82 25.78
C GLU A 94 -2.21 14.05 25.06
N ASN A 95 -1.78 15.30 25.03
CA ASN A 95 -0.44 15.65 24.57
C ASN A 95 0.60 15.24 25.62
N PRO A 96 1.80 14.76 25.22
CA PRO A 96 2.35 14.69 23.86
C PRO A 96 2.05 13.38 23.11
N ALA A 97 1.33 12.42 23.72
CA ALA A 97 1.07 11.11 23.12
C ALA A 97 0.22 11.24 21.85
N ARG A 98 -0.79 12.11 21.87
CA ARG A 98 -1.63 12.43 20.71
C ARG A 98 -0.83 12.91 19.49
N GLU A 99 0.13 13.81 19.71
CA GLU A 99 0.96 14.36 18.64
C GLU A 99 1.83 13.27 17.99
N ARG A 100 2.48 12.43 18.80
CA ARG A 100 3.29 11.30 18.30
C ARG A 100 2.46 10.29 17.50
N LEU A 101 1.22 10.01 17.94
CA LEU A 101 0.32 9.13 17.20
C LEU A 101 -0.04 9.73 15.83
N LEU A 102 -0.37 11.02 15.78
CA LEU A 102 -0.72 11.68 14.53
C LEU A 102 0.48 11.76 13.57
N GLU A 103 1.69 12.01 14.08
CA GLU A 103 2.92 11.97 13.29
C GLU A 103 3.15 10.59 12.66
N TYR A 104 3.02 9.52 13.46
CA TYR A 104 3.13 8.15 12.99
C TYR A 104 2.10 7.82 11.90
N LEU A 105 0.81 8.07 12.16
CA LEU A 105 -0.26 7.80 11.20
C LEU A 105 -0.12 8.62 9.92
N ALA A 106 0.36 9.87 10.03
CA ALA A 106 0.61 10.70 8.87
C ALA A 106 1.83 10.21 8.06
N ALA A 107 2.86 9.66 8.70
CA ALA A 107 3.99 9.05 8.01
C ALA A 107 3.55 7.77 7.27
N GLU A 108 2.78 6.91 7.93
CA GLU A 108 2.21 5.69 7.33
C GLU A 108 1.29 6.03 6.14
N ALA A 109 0.42 7.04 6.30
CA ALA A 109 -0.46 7.49 5.22
C ALA A 109 0.32 8.06 4.02
N ARG A 110 1.38 8.86 4.28
CA ARG A 110 2.25 9.38 3.20
C ARG A 110 2.98 8.26 2.48
N TYR A 111 3.50 7.29 3.22
CA TYR A 111 4.15 6.12 2.64
C TYR A 111 3.19 5.37 1.71
N LYS A 112 1.96 5.08 2.18
CA LYS A 112 0.92 4.45 1.35
C LYS A 112 0.65 5.27 0.07
N ILE A 113 0.51 6.59 0.18
CA ILE A 113 0.30 7.48 -0.97
C ILE A 113 1.49 7.48 -1.95
N GLN A 114 2.73 7.45 -1.45
CA GLN A 114 3.94 7.41 -2.30
C GLN A 114 4.07 6.09 -3.05
N VAL A 115 3.75 4.98 -2.38
CA VAL A 115 3.63 3.67 -3.04
C VAL A 115 2.52 3.69 -4.09
N ASP A 116 1.39 4.35 -3.81
CA ASP A 116 0.24 4.46 -4.72
C ASP A 116 0.48 5.37 -5.95
N ASN A 117 1.43 6.33 -5.87
CA ASN A 117 1.70 7.33 -6.91
C ASN A 117 3.17 7.81 -6.96
N PRO A 118 4.10 7.01 -7.48
CA PRO A 118 5.55 7.28 -7.46
C PRO A 118 6.03 8.43 -8.38
N LYS A 119 5.12 9.19 -9.00
CA LYS A 119 5.46 10.34 -9.86
C LYS A 119 5.40 11.70 -9.14
N TRP A 120 5.22 11.71 -7.81
CA TRP A 120 5.37 12.88 -6.94
C TRP A 120 6.10 12.52 -5.66
#